data_AF-A0A090T0V9-F1
#
_entry.id   AF-A0A090T0V9-F1
#
_cell.length_a   1.000
_cell.length_b   1.000
_cell.length_c   1.000
_cell.angle_alpha   90.00
_cell.angle_beta   90.00
_cell.angle_gamma   90.00
#
_symmetry.space_group_name_H-M   'P 1'
#
loop_
_entity.id
_entity.type
_entity.pdbx_description
1 polymer ?
#
loop_
_entity_poly.entity_id
_entity_poly.type
_entity_poly.pdbx_seq_one_letter_code
_entity_poly.pdbx_strand_id
1 'polypeptide(L)'
;MGGFTLDFGPFGFCERFEPYFQPWTGGGRHFSFFNQPLAAEKNFESFCSALIPLIATDQAAVEKLGLIQDEFSTVMQTKLTDMWSRKLGHAEFDSDLLQNLFKLMMMTHVDYTIFFRELSKLPDNASSLTASFYTEPDEDTMIEWQAWLNGWRKKLPSANTEEEIMSKMKQVNPKYTWREWLVVPAYKQAEQGEYSLIHELQQVFSEPYGEQGKEQEAKYYQLRPLELFDVGGVTHYSCSS
;
A
#
# COMPACT_ATOMS: atom_id res chain seq x y z
N MET A 1 9.87 4.63 -22.92
CA MET A 1 9.41 4.94 -21.54
C MET A 1 9.96 3.88 -20.61
N GLY A 2 10.34 4.24 -19.37
CA GLY A 2 11.08 3.34 -18.46
C GLY A 2 10.25 2.57 -17.43
N GLY A 3 8.93 2.80 -17.37
CA GLY A 3 8.06 2.14 -16.37
C GLY A 3 8.25 2.65 -14.94
N PHE A 4 8.85 3.83 -14.76
CA PHE A 4 9.05 4.45 -13.45
C PHE A 4 7.81 5.24 -13.02
N THR A 5 7.55 5.32 -11.72
CA THR A 5 6.63 6.32 -11.15
C THR A 5 7.15 7.71 -11.51
N LEU A 6 6.27 8.57 -12.01
CA LEU A 6 6.60 9.89 -12.52
C LEU A 6 5.53 10.90 -12.12
N ASP A 7 5.90 12.17 -12.12
CA ASP A 7 5.00 13.31 -11.86
C ASP A 7 4.32 13.24 -10.47
N PHE A 8 5.13 13.39 -9.42
CA PHE A 8 4.66 13.45 -8.03
C PHE A 8 3.89 14.75 -7.77
N GLY A 9 2.60 14.76 -8.11
CA GLY A 9 1.64 15.82 -7.81
C GLY A 9 0.79 15.48 -6.57
N PRO A 10 -0.55 15.35 -6.68
CA PRO A 10 -1.40 15.04 -5.54
C PRO A 10 -1.42 13.53 -5.25
N PHE A 11 -0.24 12.95 -4.98
CA PHE A 11 -0.10 11.55 -4.57
C PHE A 11 -0.36 11.38 -3.07
N GLY A 12 -0.57 10.15 -2.65
CA GLY A 12 -0.74 9.84 -1.23
C GLY A 12 -0.57 8.36 -0.98
N PHE A 13 -0.09 8.03 0.21
CA PHE A 13 -0.04 6.66 0.70
C PHE A 13 -1.32 6.37 1.49
N CYS A 14 -1.93 5.21 1.24
CA CYS A 14 -3.09 4.77 2.01
C CYS A 14 -2.64 4.47 3.45
N GLU A 15 -3.09 5.29 4.39
CA GLU A 15 -2.88 5.09 5.83
C GLU A 15 -4.03 4.26 6.40
N ARG A 16 -5.17 4.91 6.72
CA ARG A 16 -6.41 4.18 7.02
C ARG A 16 -6.88 3.44 5.76
N PHE A 17 -6.97 2.12 5.85
CA PHE A 17 -7.33 1.27 4.74
C PHE A 17 -8.71 1.62 4.19
N GLU A 18 -8.72 2.00 2.92
CA GLU A 18 -9.90 2.32 2.13
C GLU A 18 -9.58 1.88 0.70
N PRO A 19 -10.23 0.83 0.16
CA PRO A 19 -9.99 0.35 -1.21
C PRO A 19 -10.13 1.45 -2.27
N TYR A 20 -11.01 2.42 -2.01
CA TYR A 20 -11.23 3.57 -2.89
C TYR A 20 -10.47 4.82 -2.45
N PHE A 21 -9.39 4.67 -1.67
CA PHE A 21 -8.55 5.78 -1.24
C PHE A 21 -8.07 6.56 -2.47
N GLN A 22 -8.34 7.86 -2.43
CA GLN A 22 -8.01 8.81 -3.48
C GLN A 22 -7.58 10.12 -2.80
N PRO A 23 -6.27 10.42 -2.74
CA PRO A 23 -5.76 11.61 -2.06
C PRO A 23 -6.19 12.91 -2.74
N TRP A 24 -6.43 12.87 -4.07
CA TRP A 24 -6.90 14.03 -4.82
C TRP A 24 -8.42 14.03 -4.97
N THR A 25 -9.08 15.03 -4.41
CA THR A 25 -10.55 15.16 -4.49
C THR A 25 -11.11 15.14 -5.93
N GLY A 26 -10.32 15.59 -6.92
CA GLY A 26 -10.70 15.55 -8.34
C GLY A 26 -10.37 14.24 -9.08
N GLY A 27 -9.67 13.29 -8.45
CA GLY A 27 -9.19 12.06 -9.11
C GLY A 27 -10.27 11.04 -9.41
N GLY A 28 -11.45 11.22 -8.80
CA GLY A 28 -12.58 10.31 -8.95
C GLY A 28 -12.24 8.87 -8.53
N ARG A 29 -13.17 7.95 -8.84
CA ARG A 29 -12.99 6.52 -8.54
C ARG A 29 -11.99 5.85 -9.47
N HIS A 30 -11.80 6.33 -10.69
CA HIS A 30 -10.98 5.65 -11.69
C HIS A 30 -9.50 5.53 -11.28
N PHE A 31 -8.97 6.52 -10.54
CA PHE A 31 -7.59 6.52 -10.06
C PHE A 31 -7.44 6.14 -8.58
N SER A 32 -8.50 5.64 -7.94
CA SER A 32 -8.43 5.21 -6.54
C SER A 32 -7.54 3.99 -6.37
N PHE A 33 -7.03 3.78 -5.16
CA PHE A 33 -6.02 2.76 -4.84
C PHE A 33 -6.21 1.41 -5.54
N PHE A 34 -7.37 0.75 -5.37
CA PHE A 34 -7.61 -0.56 -5.99
C PHE A 34 -8.03 -0.53 -7.47
N ASN A 35 -8.31 0.65 -8.04
CA ASN A 35 -8.64 0.81 -9.45
C ASN A 35 -7.41 1.13 -10.33
N GLN A 36 -6.25 1.39 -9.71
CA GLN A 36 -5.01 1.71 -10.44
C GLN A 36 -4.58 0.64 -11.47
N PRO A 37 -4.74 -0.68 -11.24
CA PRO A 37 -4.44 -1.69 -12.27
C PRO A 37 -5.28 -1.52 -13.54
N LEU A 38 -6.58 -1.24 -13.38
CA LEU A 38 -7.48 -1.01 -14.52
C LEU A 38 -7.15 0.30 -15.24
N ALA A 39 -6.83 1.36 -14.49
CA ALA A 39 -6.39 2.63 -15.08
C ALA A 39 -5.09 2.46 -15.88
N ALA A 40 -4.14 1.67 -15.38
CA ALA A 40 -2.89 1.37 -16.07
C ALA A 40 -3.12 0.59 -17.36
N GLU A 41 -4.05 -0.37 -17.38
CA GLU A 41 -4.44 -1.11 -18.58
C GLU A 41 -5.01 -0.18 -19.65
N LYS A 42 -5.92 0.75 -19.28
CA LYS A 42 -6.47 1.75 -20.22
C LYS A 42 -5.41 2.69 -20.80
N ASN A 43 -4.43 3.07 -19.99
CA ASN A 43 -3.30 3.86 -20.48
C ASN A 43 -2.42 3.05 -21.45
N PHE A 44 -2.25 1.75 -21.18
CA PHE A 44 -1.49 0.85 -22.05
C PHE A 44 -2.19 0.60 -23.38
N GLU A 45 -3.50 0.38 -23.38
CA GLU A 45 -4.33 0.30 -24.60
C GLU A 45 -4.20 1.57 -25.45
N SER A 46 -4.20 2.74 -24.80
CA SER A 46 -4.03 4.03 -25.48
C SER A 46 -2.63 4.16 -26.11
N PHE A 47 -1.60 3.69 -25.41
CA PHE A 47 -0.23 3.64 -25.93
C PHE A 47 -0.13 2.71 -27.15
N CYS A 48 -0.66 1.49 -27.07
CA CYS A 48 -0.69 0.56 -28.19
C CYS A 48 -1.43 1.15 -29.40
N SER A 49 -2.59 1.77 -29.17
CA SER A 49 -3.37 2.44 -30.22
C SER A 49 -2.57 3.53 -30.94
N ALA A 50 -1.76 4.30 -30.22
CA ALA A 50 -0.91 5.35 -30.79
C ALA A 50 0.23 4.80 -31.68
N LEU A 51 0.61 3.53 -31.51
CA LEU A 51 1.64 2.88 -32.34
C LEU A 51 1.08 2.34 -33.66
N ILE A 52 -0.22 2.03 -33.73
CA ILE A 52 -0.85 1.41 -34.90
C ILE A 52 -0.56 2.16 -36.22
N PRO A 53 -0.67 3.50 -36.30
CA PRO A 53 -0.39 4.21 -37.56
C PRO A 53 1.04 4.03 -38.08
N LEU A 54 2.01 3.74 -37.20
CA LEU A 54 3.41 3.55 -37.56
C LEU A 54 3.70 2.16 -38.14
N ILE A 55 2.85 1.18 -37.81
CA ILE A 55 3.03 -0.23 -38.18
C ILE A 55 1.91 -0.75 -39.08
N ALA A 56 0.98 0.11 -39.52
CA ALA A 56 -0.26 -0.29 -40.18
C ALA A 56 -0.05 -1.12 -41.48
N THR A 57 1.09 -0.98 -42.14
CA THR A 57 1.42 -1.75 -43.36
C THR A 57 2.07 -3.10 -43.06
N ASP A 58 2.46 -3.36 -41.81
CA ASP A 58 3.06 -4.60 -41.35
C ASP A 58 2.07 -5.37 -40.48
N GLN A 59 1.29 -6.25 -41.13
CA GLN A 59 0.26 -7.04 -40.47
C GLN A 59 0.81 -7.91 -39.32
N ALA A 60 2.03 -8.45 -39.48
CA ALA A 60 2.66 -9.25 -38.44
C ALA A 60 3.03 -8.41 -37.21
N ALA A 61 3.47 -7.16 -37.41
CA ALA A 61 3.71 -6.23 -36.31
C ALA A 61 2.41 -5.83 -35.59
N VAL A 62 1.32 -5.62 -36.32
CA VAL A 62 0.00 -5.31 -35.73
C VAL A 62 -0.50 -6.47 -34.87
N GLU A 63 -0.43 -7.70 -35.38
CA GLU A 63 -0.82 -8.91 -34.63
C GLU A 63 0.03 -9.07 -33.37
N LYS A 64 1.35 -8.87 -33.48
CA LYS A 64 2.26 -8.94 -32.33
C LYS A 64 1.95 -7.88 -31.28
N LEU A 65 1.60 -6.66 -31.68
CA LEU A 65 1.20 -5.61 -30.75
C LEU A 65 -0.11 -5.96 -30.03
N GLY A 66 -1.07 -6.57 -30.73
CA GLY A 66 -2.31 -7.08 -30.14
C GLY A 66 -2.03 -8.11 -29.04
N LEU A 67 -1.16 -9.10 -29.32
CA LEU A 67 -0.76 -10.10 -28.32
C LEU A 67 -0.10 -9.46 -27.09
N ILE A 68 0.79 -8.49 -27.29
CA ILE A 68 1.43 -7.74 -26.19
C ILE A 68 0.39 -6.99 -25.35
N GLN A 69 -0.60 -6.37 -26.00
CA GLN A 69 -1.69 -5.68 -25.33
C GLN A 69 -2.52 -6.64 -24.48
N ASP A 70 -2.90 -7.79 -25.05
CA ASP A 70 -3.74 -8.80 -24.39
C ASP A 70 -3.06 -9.45 -23.17
N GLU A 71 -1.72 -9.53 -23.17
CA GLU A 71 -0.94 -10.06 -22.04
C GLU A 71 -0.93 -9.15 -20.80
N PHE A 72 -1.30 -7.86 -20.93
CA PHE A 72 -1.16 -6.89 -19.84
C PHE A 72 -1.87 -7.33 -18.55
N SER A 73 -3.14 -7.72 -18.66
CA SER A 73 -3.97 -8.14 -17.53
C SER A 73 -3.37 -9.35 -16.79
N THR A 74 -2.85 -10.33 -17.54
CA THR A 74 -2.23 -11.54 -16.99
C THR A 74 -0.93 -11.20 -16.25
N VAL A 75 -0.09 -10.34 -16.83
CA VAL A 75 1.15 -9.88 -16.18
C VAL A 75 0.84 -9.09 -14.91
N MET A 76 -0.13 -8.16 -14.98
CA MET A 76 -0.55 -7.35 -13.84
C MET A 76 -1.09 -8.23 -12.70
N GLN A 77 -2.00 -9.16 -13.00
CA GLN A 77 -2.56 -10.09 -12.03
C GLN A 77 -1.45 -10.92 -11.36
N THR A 78 -0.53 -11.47 -12.15
CA THR A 78 0.60 -12.25 -11.64
C THR A 78 1.48 -11.44 -10.68
N LYS A 79 1.76 -10.17 -11.01
CA LYS A 79 2.55 -9.29 -10.14
C LYS A 79 1.81 -8.91 -8.86
N LEU A 80 0.50 -8.69 -8.93
CA LEU A 80 -0.33 -8.38 -7.76
C LEU A 80 -0.45 -9.58 -6.82
N THR A 81 -0.71 -10.78 -7.33
CA THR A 81 -0.84 -11.98 -6.50
C THR A 81 0.49 -12.32 -5.82
N ASP A 82 1.61 -12.25 -6.54
CA ASP A 82 2.96 -12.40 -5.96
C ASP A 82 3.23 -11.36 -4.86
N MET A 83 2.90 -10.09 -5.10
CA MET A 83 3.04 -9.04 -4.09
C MET A 83 2.22 -9.35 -2.82
N TRP A 84 0.95 -9.73 -2.96
CA TRP A 84 0.08 -10.07 -1.82
C TRP A 84 0.56 -11.30 -1.06
N SER A 85 0.95 -12.37 -1.75
CA SER A 85 1.54 -13.56 -1.14
C SER A 85 2.78 -13.20 -0.32
N ARG A 86 3.69 -12.38 -0.88
CA ARG A 86 4.88 -11.91 -0.16
C ARG A 86 4.54 -11.06 1.05
N LYS A 87 3.58 -10.13 0.96
CA LYS A 87 3.13 -9.32 2.11
C LYS A 87 2.54 -10.18 3.23
N LEU A 88 1.88 -11.29 2.90
CA LEU A 88 1.29 -12.24 3.84
C LEU A 88 2.28 -13.34 4.29
N GLY A 89 3.48 -13.42 3.71
CA GLY A 89 4.44 -14.48 4.05
C GLY A 89 4.04 -15.87 3.53
N HIS A 90 3.15 -15.94 2.54
CA HIS A 90 2.65 -17.19 1.95
C HIS A 90 3.39 -17.53 0.66
N ALA A 91 3.54 -18.83 0.38
CA ALA A 91 4.15 -19.31 -0.85
C ALA A 91 3.21 -19.19 -2.07
N GLU A 92 1.91 -19.32 -1.84
CA GLU A 92 0.87 -19.25 -2.87
C GLU A 92 -0.13 -18.15 -2.55
N PHE A 93 -0.85 -17.70 -3.57
CA PHE A 93 -1.89 -16.68 -3.41
C PHE A 93 -3.20 -17.32 -2.98
N ASP A 94 -3.81 -16.75 -1.96
CA ASP A 94 -5.14 -17.14 -1.50
C ASP A 94 -6.08 -15.94 -1.56
N SER A 95 -6.97 -15.98 -2.55
CA SER A 95 -7.97 -14.95 -2.77
C SER A 95 -8.96 -14.82 -1.60
N ASP A 96 -9.43 -15.93 -1.03
CA ASP A 96 -10.47 -15.92 -0.01
C ASP A 96 -9.92 -15.37 1.30
N LEU A 97 -8.69 -15.76 1.67
CA LEU A 97 -7.99 -15.21 2.82
C LEU A 97 -7.77 -13.70 2.68
N LEU A 98 -7.36 -13.23 1.50
CA LEU A 98 -7.11 -11.82 1.24
C LEU A 98 -8.41 -11.00 1.26
N GLN A 99 -9.50 -11.51 0.66
CA GLN A 99 -10.79 -10.84 0.67
C GLN A 99 -11.36 -10.73 2.10
N ASN A 100 -11.24 -11.80 2.89
CA ASN A 100 -11.62 -11.78 4.30
C ASN A 100 -10.78 -10.79 5.10
N LEU A 101 -9.48 -10.69 4.81
CA LEU A 101 -8.61 -9.68 5.42
C LEU A 101 -9.14 -8.26 5.11
N PHE A 102 -9.43 -7.95 3.85
CA PHE A 102 -9.91 -6.63 3.47
C PHE A 102 -11.23 -6.27 4.16
N LYS A 103 -12.16 -7.23 4.30
CA LYS A 103 -13.40 -7.02 5.06
C LYS A 103 -13.07 -6.59 6.50
N LEU A 104 -12.21 -7.33 7.20
CA LEU A 104 -11.83 -7.04 8.58
C LEU A 104 -11.10 -5.71 8.72
N MET A 105 -10.20 -5.40 7.77
CA MET A 105 -9.48 -4.13 7.73
C MET A 105 -10.42 -2.93 7.55
N MET A 106 -11.49 -3.08 6.76
CA MET A 106 -12.50 -2.05 6.60
C MET A 106 -13.35 -1.89 7.87
N MET A 107 -13.76 -3.00 8.51
CA MET A 107 -14.58 -2.98 9.73
C MET A 107 -13.90 -2.30 10.91
N THR A 108 -12.58 -2.49 11.05
CA THR A 108 -11.79 -1.97 12.19
C THR A 108 -10.98 -0.72 11.83
N HIS A 109 -11.16 -0.20 10.61
CA HIS A 109 -10.44 0.96 10.09
C HIS A 109 -8.94 0.81 10.36
N VAL A 110 -8.30 -0.14 9.71
CA VAL A 110 -6.91 -0.48 9.98
C VAL A 110 -5.94 0.50 9.31
N ASP A 111 -4.86 0.88 10.00
CA ASP A 111 -3.68 1.46 9.37
C ASP A 111 -2.95 0.40 8.54
N TYR A 112 -3.01 0.57 7.22
CA TYR A 112 -2.52 -0.38 6.23
C TYR A 112 -1.03 -0.70 6.44
N THR A 113 -0.20 0.31 6.71
CA THR A 113 1.25 0.10 6.86
C THR A 113 1.57 -0.62 8.17
N ILE A 114 1.04 -0.12 9.30
CA ILE A 114 1.31 -0.69 10.63
C ILE A 114 0.78 -2.12 10.70
N PHE A 115 -0.39 -2.42 10.14
CA PHE A 115 -0.94 -3.77 10.15
C PHE A 115 -0.01 -4.80 9.52
N PHE A 116 0.44 -4.57 8.29
CA PHE A 116 1.33 -5.53 7.62
C PHE A 116 2.68 -5.63 8.34
N ARG A 117 3.14 -4.54 9.00
CA ARG A 117 4.35 -4.57 9.81
C ARG A 117 4.17 -5.39 11.09
N GLU A 118 3.06 -5.24 11.80
CA GLU A 118 2.71 -6.03 12.99
C GLU A 118 2.49 -7.51 12.63
N LEU A 119 1.82 -7.80 11.51
CA LEU A 119 1.65 -9.16 11.00
C LEU A 119 3.00 -9.85 10.74
N SER A 120 4.01 -9.09 10.31
CA SER A 120 5.38 -9.58 10.06
C SER A 120 6.11 -10.03 11.35
N LYS A 121 5.51 -9.82 12.53
CA LYS A 121 5.99 -10.35 13.81
C LYS A 121 5.42 -11.72 14.15
N LEU A 122 4.62 -12.30 13.25
CA LEU A 122 3.93 -13.58 13.43
C LEU A 122 3.11 -13.65 14.73
N PRO A 123 2.13 -12.75 14.92
CA PRO A 123 1.32 -12.77 16.14
C PRO A 123 0.54 -14.08 16.29
N ASP A 124 0.41 -14.56 17.52
CA ASP A 124 -0.46 -15.70 17.87
C ASP A 124 -1.88 -15.26 18.25
N ASN A 125 -2.02 -14.01 18.70
CA ASN A 125 -3.28 -13.44 19.14
C ASN A 125 -3.62 -12.20 18.31
N ALA A 126 -4.89 -12.08 17.91
CA ALA A 126 -5.42 -10.91 17.20
C ALA A 126 -5.25 -9.60 18.00
N SER A 127 -5.19 -9.65 19.33
CA SER A 127 -4.95 -8.47 20.17
C SER A 127 -3.62 -7.78 19.86
N SER A 128 -2.61 -8.49 19.35
CA SER A 128 -1.35 -7.89 18.92
C SER A 128 -1.50 -7.01 17.68
N LEU A 129 -2.59 -7.15 16.92
CA LEU A 129 -2.85 -6.37 15.71
C LEU A 129 -3.60 -5.06 16.02
N THR A 130 -4.19 -4.91 17.22
CA THR A 130 -5.03 -3.74 17.56
C THR A 130 -4.23 -2.44 17.62
N ALA A 131 -2.90 -2.51 17.77
CA ALA A 131 -2.01 -1.36 17.62
C ALA A 131 -2.11 -0.67 16.25
N SER A 132 -2.65 -1.38 15.24
CA SER A 132 -2.91 -0.84 13.91
C SER A 132 -4.35 -0.34 13.71
N PHE A 133 -5.26 -0.46 14.68
CA PHE A 133 -6.68 -0.20 14.47
C PHE A 133 -7.03 1.24 14.87
N TYR A 134 -7.78 1.95 14.03
CA TYR A 134 -8.36 3.26 14.39
C TYR A 134 -9.68 3.11 15.18
N THR A 135 -10.24 1.90 15.29
CA THR A 135 -11.48 1.64 16.02
C THR A 135 -11.33 0.40 16.87
N GLU A 136 -11.78 0.52 18.13
CA GLU A 136 -11.80 -0.61 19.06
C GLU A 136 -12.82 -1.65 18.58
N PRO A 137 -12.39 -2.88 18.28
CA PRO A 137 -13.28 -3.93 17.81
C PRO A 137 -14.13 -4.47 18.96
N ASP A 138 -15.39 -4.80 18.66
CA ASP A 138 -16.22 -5.57 19.58
C ASP A 138 -15.76 -7.05 19.69
N GLU A 139 -16.37 -7.80 20.61
CA GLU A 139 -16.00 -9.19 20.87
C GLU A 139 -16.17 -10.08 19.63
N ASP A 140 -17.26 -9.91 18.88
CA ASP A 140 -17.54 -10.69 17.67
C ASP A 140 -16.51 -10.40 16.57
N THR A 141 -16.15 -9.13 16.37
CA THR A 141 -15.11 -8.72 15.41
C THR A 141 -13.74 -9.26 15.83
N MET A 142 -13.43 -9.29 17.12
CA MET A 142 -12.19 -9.91 17.62
C MET A 142 -12.16 -11.43 17.40
N ILE A 143 -13.30 -12.11 17.50
CA ILE A 143 -13.43 -13.53 17.16
C ILE A 143 -13.17 -13.74 15.66
N GLU A 144 -13.74 -12.90 14.78
CA GLU A 144 -13.47 -12.97 13.33
C GLU A 144 -11.97 -12.73 13.02
N TRP A 145 -11.33 -11.76 13.67
CA TRP A 145 -9.90 -11.51 13.52
C TRP A 145 -9.04 -12.70 13.98
N GLN A 146 -9.36 -13.31 15.12
CA GLN A 146 -8.62 -14.48 15.58
C GLN A 146 -8.83 -15.68 14.65
N ALA A 147 -10.04 -15.87 14.13
CA ALA A 147 -10.32 -16.92 13.15
C ALA A 147 -9.52 -16.70 11.85
N TRP A 148 -9.48 -15.47 11.35
CA TRP A 148 -8.65 -15.10 10.20
C TRP A 148 -7.17 -15.33 10.46
N LEU A 149 -6.65 -14.88 11.61
CA LEU A 149 -5.25 -15.04 11.99
C LEU A 149 -4.85 -16.52 12.07
N ASN A 150 -5.71 -17.35 12.66
CA ASN A 150 -5.51 -18.81 12.71
C ASN A 150 -5.49 -19.42 11.30
N GLY A 151 -6.37 -18.98 10.40
CA GLY A 151 -6.38 -19.39 9.00
C GLY A 151 -5.11 -18.98 8.25
N TRP A 152 -4.67 -17.73 8.45
CA TRP A 152 -3.44 -17.20 7.89
C TRP A 152 -2.19 -17.95 8.37
N ARG A 153 -2.07 -18.22 9.68
CA ARG A 153 -0.94 -18.98 10.26
C ARG A 153 -0.83 -20.39 9.67
N LYS A 154 -1.97 -21.07 9.48
CA LYS A 154 -1.99 -22.42 8.89
C LYS A 154 -1.46 -22.48 7.45
N LYS A 155 -1.47 -21.36 6.73
CA LYS A 155 -0.98 -21.25 5.36
C LYS A 155 0.48 -20.79 5.25
N LEU A 156 1.13 -20.51 6.38
CA LEU A 156 2.56 -20.24 6.39
C LEU A 156 3.34 -21.48 5.92
N PRO A 157 4.44 -21.30 5.17
CA PRO A 157 5.20 -22.41 4.61
C PRO A 157 5.91 -23.21 5.71
N SER A 158 5.50 -24.46 5.90
CA SER A 158 6.07 -25.36 6.93
C SER A 158 7.55 -25.71 6.73
N ALA A 159 8.08 -25.49 5.53
CA ALA A 159 9.49 -25.71 5.20
C ALA A 159 10.43 -24.59 5.69
N ASN A 160 9.89 -23.43 6.10
CA ASN A 160 10.67 -22.29 6.60
C ASN A 160 10.56 -22.17 8.12
N THR A 161 11.58 -21.61 8.75
CA THR A 161 11.48 -21.21 10.16
C THR A 161 10.65 -19.93 10.30
N GLU A 162 10.11 -19.70 11.49
CA GLU A 162 9.39 -18.46 11.80
C GLU A 162 10.29 -17.22 11.56
N GLU A 163 11.56 -17.29 11.94
CA GLU A 163 12.53 -16.21 11.75
C GLU A 163 12.76 -15.88 10.26
N GLU A 164 12.82 -16.90 9.41
CA GLU A 164 12.93 -16.72 7.96
C GLU A 164 11.69 -16.05 7.38
N ILE A 165 10.50 -16.45 7.81
CA ILE A 165 9.22 -15.87 7.37
C ILE A 165 9.13 -14.41 7.82
N MET A 166 9.41 -14.13 9.10
CA MET A 166 9.44 -12.77 9.65
C MET A 166 10.41 -11.87 8.86
N SER A 167 11.62 -12.36 8.58
CA SER A 167 12.63 -11.62 7.83
C SER A 167 12.16 -11.29 6.42
N LYS A 168 11.60 -12.27 5.68
CA LYS A 168 11.05 -12.07 4.33
C LYS A 168 9.90 -11.07 4.33
N MET A 169 8.96 -11.19 5.27
CA MET A 169 7.84 -10.27 5.37
C MET A 169 8.30 -8.84 5.70
N LYS A 170 9.25 -8.66 6.64
CA LYS A 170 9.78 -7.34 7.00
C LYS A 170 10.53 -6.65 5.85
N GLN A 171 11.06 -7.38 4.88
CA GLN A 171 11.69 -6.83 3.68
C GLN A 171 10.70 -6.27 2.66
N VAL A 172 9.42 -6.67 2.72
CA VAL A 172 8.38 -6.22 1.78
C VAL A 172 7.26 -5.41 2.46
N ASN A 173 7.19 -5.46 3.79
CA ASN A 173 6.27 -4.69 4.61
C ASN A 173 7.04 -3.55 5.31
N PRO A 174 7.00 -2.32 4.77
CA PRO A 174 7.73 -1.20 5.34
C PRO A 174 7.19 -0.89 6.74
N LYS A 175 8.09 -0.41 7.60
CA LYS A 175 7.73 0.16 8.90
C LYS A 175 7.30 1.62 8.74
N TYR A 176 7.94 2.36 7.81
CA TYR A 176 7.70 3.78 7.57
C TYR A 176 7.28 4.05 6.14
N THR A 177 6.29 4.91 5.97
CA THR A 177 5.77 5.39 4.68
C THR A 177 5.58 6.90 4.75
N TRP A 178 5.42 7.54 3.58
CA TRP A 178 5.13 8.97 3.49
C TRP A 178 3.72 9.25 4.02
N ARG A 179 3.63 9.63 5.29
CA ARG A 179 2.37 10.02 5.94
C ARG A 179 2.22 11.52 5.87
N GLU A 180 1.17 11.99 5.23
CA GLU A 180 1.05 13.42 4.91
C GLU A 180 1.05 14.30 6.16
N TRP A 181 0.40 13.85 7.23
CA TRP A 181 0.38 14.55 8.52
C TRP A 181 1.74 14.65 9.23
N LEU A 182 2.71 13.78 8.91
CA LEU A 182 4.09 13.88 9.39
C LEU A 182 4.93 14.81 8.52
N VAL A 183 4.63 14.89 7.22
CA VAL A 183 5.39 15.68 6.25
C VAL A 183 4.92 17.14 6.22
N VAL A 184 3.63 17.41 6.45
CA VAL A 184 3.05 18.77 6.49
C VAL A 184 3.82 19.73 7.40
N PRO A 185 4.11 19.39 8.66
CA PRO A 185 4.90 20.26 9.51
C PRO A 185 6.32 20.49 8.97
N ALA A 186 6.90 19.49 8.30
CA ALA A 186 8.27 19.55 7.80
C ALA A 186 8.44 20.55 6.65
N TYR A 187 7.54 20.53 5.65
CA TYR A 187 7.63 21.51 4.56
C TYR A 187 7.22 22.91 5.02
N LYS A 188 6.28 23.06 5.97
CA LYS A 188 5.94 24.36 6.57
C LYS A 188 7.11 24.99 7.33
N GLN A 189 7.92 24.18 8.02
CA GLN A 189 9.17 24.66 8.64
C GLN A 189 10.21 25.04 7.57
N ALA A 190 10.35 24.22 6.54
CA ALA A 190 11.29 24.46 5.45
C ALA A 190 10.97 25.74 4.65
N GLU A 191 9.69 26.09 4.48
CA GLU A 191 9.25 27.38 3.91
C GLU A 191 9.75 28.59 4.69
N GLN A 192 10.01 28.43 5.99
CA GLN A 192 10.56 29.45 6.88
C GLN A 192 12.10 29.40 6.97
N GLY A 193 12.74 28.49 6.21
CA GLY A 193 14.19 28.27 6.23
C GLY A 193 14.68 27.25 7.26
N GLU A 194 13.79 26.57 7.97
CA GLU A 194 14.12 25.58 8.99
C GLU A 194 14.02 24.15 8.42
N TYR A 195 15.16 23.54 8.08
CA TYR A 195 15.22 22.26 7.36
C TYR A 195 15.43 21.02 8.25
N SER A 196 15.53 21.19 9.56
CA SER A 196 15.86 20.11 10.51
C SER A 196 14.88 18.94 10.41
N LEU A 197 13.57 19.21 10.38
CA LEU A 197 12.55 18.17 10.32
C LEU A 197 12.49 17.45 8.96
N ILE A 198 12.76 18.14 7.85
CA ILE A 198 12.89 17.50 6.53
C ILE A 198 14.08 16.55 6.51
N HIS A 199 15.24 16.98 7.02
CA HIS A 199 16.42 16.11 7.07
C HIS A 199 16.19 14.89 7.96
N GLU A 200 15.48 15.05 9.07
CA GLU A 200 15.10 13.95 9.94
C GLU A 200 14.19 12.94 9.23
N LEU A 201 13.14 13.40 8.52
CA LEU A 201 12.27 12.53 7.72
C LEU A 201 13.02 11.84 6.58
N GLN A 202 13.97 12.51 5.93
CA GLN A 202 14.81 11.91 4.89
C GLN A 202 15.62 10.73 5.44
N GLN A 203 16.16 10.84 6.66
CA GLN A 203 16.86 9.73 7.32
C GLN A 203 15.90 8.58 7.64
N VAL A 204 14.68 8.88 8.08
CA VAL A 204 13.68 7.85 8.34
C VAL A 204 13.33 7.09 7.05
N PHE A 205 13.14 7.82 5.94
CA PHE A 205 12.76 7.25 4.66
C PHE A 205 13.91 6.61 3.87
N SER A 206 15.17 6.79 4.28
CA SER A 206 16.29 6.06 3.66
C SER A 206 16.32 4.58 4.04
N GLU A 207 15.69 4.20 5.15
CA GLU A 207 15.59 2.81 5.62
C GLU A 207 14.14 2.44 6.00
N PRO A 208 13.18 2.50 5.06
CA PRO A 208 11.75 2.42 5.39
C PRO A 208 11.31 1.03 5.88
N TYR A 209 12.13 0.00 5.66
CA TYR A 209 11.91 -1.38 6.13
C TYR A 209 12.65 -1.72 7.43
N GLY A 210 13.63 -0.88 7.81
CA GLY A 210 14.48 -1.07 8.98
C GLY A 210 13.75 -0.79 10.29
N GLU A 211 14.25 -1.39 11.38
CA GLU A 211 13.93 -0.92 12.73
C GLU A 211 14.75 0.34 13.01
N GLN A 212 14.26 1.24 13.87
CA GLN A 212 14.97 2.49 14.20
C GLN A 212 15.08 2.66 15.73
N GLY A 213 15.71 3.73 16.19
CA GLY A 213 15.75 4.04 17.61
C GLY A 213 14.35 4.23 18.19
N LYS A 214 14.18 3.94 19.49
CA LYS A 214 12.89 4.07 20.19
C LYS A 214 12.28 5.48 20.06
N GLU A 215 13.12 6.50 19.97
CA GLU A 215 12.70 7.90 19.78
C GLU A 215 12.08 8.12 18.38
N GLN A 216 12.74 7.63 17.32
CA GLN A 216 12.19 7.70 15.96
C GLN A 216 10.91 6.87 15.84
N GLU A 217 10.88 5.68 16.45
CA GLU A 217 9.69 4.84 16.47
C GLU A 217 8.51 5.53 17.15
N ALA A 218 8.73 6.14 18.32
CA ALA A 218 7.68 6.88 19.02
C ALA A 218 7.14 8.06 18.21
N LYS A 219 7.95 8.67 17.34
CA LYS A 219 7.57 9.82 16.52
C LYS A 219 6.91 9.42 15.19
N TYR A 220 7.39 8.36 14.53
CA TYR A 220 7.03 8.05 13.13
C TYR A 220 6.31 6.71 12.94
N TYR A 221 6.36 5.81 13.93
CA TYR A 221 5.63 4.53 13.92
C TYR A 221 4.41 4.59 14.84
N GLN A 222 3.51 5.52 14.55
CA GLN A 222 2.27 5.70 15.28
C GLN A 222 1.10 5.94 14.33
N LEU A 223 -0.11 5.65 14.81
CA LEU A 223 -1.34 5.99 14.11
C LEU A 223 -1.44 7.51 13.92
N ARG A 224 -2.14 7.92 12.86
CA ARG A 224 -2.53 9.31 12.70
C ARG A 224 -3.39 9.75 13.91
N PRO A 225 -3.06 10.85 14.60
CA PRO A 225 -3.93 11.39 15.64
C PRO A 225 -5.36 11.63 15.10
N LEU A 226 -6.38 11.26 15.89
CA LEU A 226 -7.78 11.29 15.43
C LEU A 226 -8.24 12.70 15.03
N GLU A 227 -7.66 13.73 15.65
CA GLU A 227 -7.96 15.14 15.41
C GLU A 227 -7.51 15.59 14.01
N LEU A 228 -6.61 14.84 13.37
CA LEU A 228 -6.08 15.17 12.04
C LEU A 228 -6.88 14.55 10.91
N PHE A 229 -7.94 13.77 11.17
CA PHE A 229 -8.75 13.16 10.10
C PHE A 229 -9.56 14.17 9.27
N ASP A 230 -10.00 15.27 9.88
CA ASP A 230 -10.84 16.28 9.23
C ASP A 230 -10.08 17.52 8.72
N VAL A 231 -8.74 17.50 8.81
CA VAL A 231 -7.90 18.65 8.44
C VAL A 231 -7.57 18.62 6.94
N GLY A 232 -8.15 19.57 6.19
CA GLY A 232 -7.85 19.78 4.77
C GLY A 232 -6.36 20.09 4.52
N GLY A 233 -5.78 19.52 3.45
CA GLY A 233 -4.34 19.62 3.17
C GLY A 233 -3.46 18.69 4.01
N VAL A 234 -4.06 17.90 4.92
CA VAL A 234 -3.40 16.84 5.68
C VAL A 234 -4.01 15.47 5.34
N THR A 235 -5.31 15.43 4.99
CA THR A 235 -6.01 14.20 4.63
C THR A 235 -6.39 14.08 3.16
N HIS A 236 -6.68 15.20 2.51
CA HIS A 236 -7.05 15.29 1.10
C HIS A 236 -6.51 16.59 0.50
N TYR A 237 -6.10 16.51 -0.76
CA TYR A 237 -5.68 17.67 -1.53
C TYR A 237 -6.86 18.27 -2.31
N SER A 238 -7.02 19.58 -2.14
CA SER A 238 -7.86 20.44 -2.96
C SER A 238 -6.92 21.31 -3.77
N CYS A 239 -6.68 20.97 -5.03
CA CYS A 239 -6.08 21.92 -5.97
C CYS A 239 -7.20 22.86 -6.42
N SER A 240 -7.41 23.96 -5.70
CA SER A 240 -8.01 25.15 -6.33
C SER A 240 -6.99 25.68 -7.33
N SER A 241 -7.27 25.46 -8.61
CA SER A 241 -6.65 26.20 -9.71
C SER A 241 -7.22 27.61 -9.79
#